data_AF-A0A0C2FUG5-F1
#
_entry.id   AF-A0A0C2FUG5-F1
#
_cell.length_a   1.000
_cell.length_b   1.000
_cell.length_c   1.000
_cell.angle_alpha   90.00
_cell.angle_beta   90.00
_cell.angle_gamma   90.00
#
_symmetry.space_group_name_H-M   'P 1'
#
loop_
_entity.id
_entity.type
_entity.pdbx_description
1 polymer ?
#
loop_
_entity_poly.entity_id
_entity_poly.type
_entity_poly.pdbx_seq_one_letter_code
_entity_poly.pdbx_strand_id
1 'polypeptide(L)'
;FTVCFNHDYMSKFGRAPKGELFAKFDTTLCNLLQKLLDKGQHKEALFHKLLLDCPLVTTNALKILEKACLDEVYCAFGITTLRELLLTRNRQRGELVDLLFKLCFHERAEVKQLCVDTLKELCSLKYMHRDLRFKLIEQLNECTLPTPPPHFVSYN
;
A
#
# COMPACT_ATOMS: atom_id res chain seq x y z
N PHE A 1 -9.40 17.91 -5.73
CA PHE A 1 -7.96 17.70 -5.95
C PHE A 1 -7.42 18.92 -6.68
N THR A 2 -6.98 19.92 -5.92
CA THR A 2 -6.34 21.12 -6.50
C THR A 2 -4.87 20.98 -6.19
N VAL A 3 -4.12 20.42 -7.14
CA VAL A 3 -2.67 20.47 -7.08
C VAL A 3 -2.30 21.93 -7.38
N CYS A 4 -1.71 22.63 -6.42
CA CYS A 4 -1.17 23.97 -6.63
C CYS A 4 0.08 23.85 -7.51
N PHE A 5 -0.11 23.68 -8.81
CA PHE A 5 0.94 23.89 -9.79
C PHE A 5 1.07 25.40 -9.99
N ASN A 6 2.25 25.95 -9.69
CA ASN A 6 2.60 27.34 -9.93
C ASN A 6 2.14 27.78 -11.32
N HIS A 7 1.25 28.78 -11.35
CA HIS A 7 0.63 29.28 -12.57
C HIS A 7 1.66 29.87 -13.56
N ASP A 8 2.82 30.31 -13.06
CA ASP A 8 3.78 31.12 -13.81
C ASP A 8 4.81 30.33 -14.63
N TYR A 9 5.01 29.04 -14.35
CA TYR A 9 5.86 28.17 -15.20
C TYR A 9 5.08 27.59 -16.40
N MET A 10 3.78 27.89 -16.51
CA MET A 10 2.81 27.17 -17.33
C MET A 10 2.45 27.85 -18.67
N SER A 11 3.09 28.96 -19.03
CA SER A 11 2.69 29.78 -20.20
C SER A 11 3.44 29.48 -21.50
N LYS A 12 4.50 28.66 -21.50
CA LYS A 12 5.32 28.42 -22.72
C LYS A 12 5.23 27.03 -23.34
N PHE A 13 4.67 26.03 -22.64
CA PHE A 13 4.52 24.67 -23.18
C PHE A 13 3.16 24.14 -22.73
N GLY A 14 2.27 23.86 -23.70
CA GLY A 14 0.88 23.45 -23.43
C GLY A 14 0.76 22.37 -22.35
N ARG A 15 -0.30 22.46 -21.53
CA ARG A 15 -0.55 21.52 -20.43
C ARG A 15 -0.62 20.10 -20.97
N ALA A 16 0.34 19.25 -20.58
CA ALA A 16 0.26 17.82 -20.86
C ALA A 16 -1.09 17.26 -20.33
N PRO A 17 -1.76 16.35 -21.07
CA PRO A 17 -3.00 15.74 -20.63
C PRO A 17 -2.88 15.16 -19.22
N LYS A 18 -3.96 15.20 -18.43
CA LYS A 18 -3.95 14.67 -17.05
C LYS A 18 -3.46 13.23 -16.97
N GLY A 19 -3.80 12.40 -17.95
CA GLY A 19 -3.34 11.01 -18.03
C GLY A 19 -1.82 10.89 -18.21
N GLU A 20 -1.21 11.75 -19.03
CA GLU A 20 0.24 11.77 -19.22
C GLU A 20 0.97 12.24 -17.96
N LEU A 21 0.44 13.26 -17.27
CA LEU A 21 0.98 13.72 -15.99
C LEU A 21 0.90 12.63 -14.91
N PHE A 22 -0.22 11.90 -14.85
CA PHE A 22 -0.38 10.76 -13.95
C PHE A 22 0.61 9.64 -14.28
N ALA A 23 0.76 9.27 -15.55
CA ALA A 23 1.71 8.24 -15.98
C ALA A 23 3.16 8.62 -15.65
N LYS A 24 3.56 9.89 -15.86
CA LYS A 24 4.88 10.39 -15.46
C LYS A 24 5.08 10.34 -13.95
N PHE A 25 4.07 10.75 -13.17
CA PHE A 25 4.11 10.65 -11.72
C PHE A 25 4.28 9.21 -11.26
N ASP A 26 3.43 8.30 -11.73
CA ASP A 26 3.46 6.88 -11.38
C ASP A 26 4.81 6.24 -11.73
N THR A 27 5.29 6.46 -12.95
CA THR A 27 6.59 5.95 -13.42
C THR A 27 7.73 6.47 -12.54
N THR A 28 7.73 7.76 -12.22
CA THR A 28 8.80 8.38 -11.41
C THR A 28 8.78 7.85 -9.98
N LEU A 29 7.59 7.79 -9.36
CA LEU A 29 7.41 7.26 -8.01
C LEU A 29 7.86 5.80 -7.94
N CYS A 30 7.39 4.96 -8.85
CA CYS A 30 7.72 3.54 -8.89
C CYS A 30 9.22 3.31 -9.11
N ASN A 31 9.85 4.06 -10.01
CA ASN A 31 11.29 3.96 -10.25
C ASN A 31 12.12 4.34 -9.01
N LEU A 32 11.68 5.35 -8.26
CA LEU A 32 12.34 5.73 -7.01
C LEU A 32 12.17 4.63 -5.96
N LEU A 33 10.94 4.17 -5.71
CA LEU A 33 10.65 3.12 -4.72
C LEU A 33 11.41 1.83 -5.02
N GLN A 34 11.41 1.37 -6.28
CA GLN A 34 12.11 0.16 -6.68
C GLN A 34 13.63 0.30 -6.48
N LYS A 35 14.23 1.45 -6.86
CA LYS A 35 15.65 1.71 -6.61
C LYS A 35 16.02 1.77 -5.13
N LEU A 36 15.10 2.19 -4.26
CA LEU A 36 15.34 2.19 -2.82
C LEU A 36 15.30 0.77 -2.26
N LEU A 37 14.33 -0.04 -2.71
CA LEU A 37 14.19 -1.44 -2.33
C LEU A 37 15.38 -2.30 -2.81
N ASP A 38 15.72 -2.23 -4.11
CA ASP A 38 16.74 -3.09 -4.73
C ASP A 38 18.15 -2.87 -4.17
N LYS A 39 18.45 -1.64 -3.74
CA LYS A 39 19.83 -1.28 -3.41
C LYS A 39 20.27 -1.75 -2.02
N GLY A 40 19.36 -2.24 -1.16
CA GLY A 40 19.72 -2.84 0.14
C GLY A 40 20.58 -1.94 1.04
N GLN A 41 20.49 -0.61 0.89
CA GLN A 41 21.37 0.37 1.53
C GLN A 41 20.83 0.92 2.86
N HIS A 42 20.01 0.16 3.59
CA HIS A 42 19.27 0.66 4.76
C HIS A 42 18.51 1.96 4.48
N LYS A 43 17.76 1.96 3.38
CA LYS A 43 16.98 3.13 2.90
C LYS A 43 15.50 2.99 3.20
N GLU A 44 15.14 2.12 4.15
CA GLU A 44 13.77 1.84 4.54
C GLU A 44 13.09 3.15 4.96
N ALA A 45 13.73 3.96 5.81
CA ALA A 45 13.19 5.25 6.26
C ALA A 45 12.85 6.21 5.10
N LEU A 46 13.67 6.26 4.05
CA LEU A 46 13.39 7.08 2.88
C LEU A 46 12.25 6.49 2.03
N PHE A 47 12.22 5.16 1.87
CA PHE A 47 11.14 4.45 1.17
C PHE A 47 9.78 4.74 1.81
N HIS A 48 9.70 4.63 3.13
CA HIS A 48 8.51 4.94 3.92
C HIS A 48 8.09 6.39 3.80
N LYS A 49 9.02 7.33 4.02
CA LYS A 49 8.73 8.74 3.92
C LYS A 49 8.19 9.10 2.54
N LEU A 50 8.76 8.55 1.47
CA LEU A 50 8.30 8.77 0.11
C LEU A 50 6.84 8.30 -0.09
N LEU A 51 6.46 7.15 0.49
CA LEU A 51 5.08 6.64 0.43
C LEU A 51 4.11 7.45 1.28
N LEU A 52 4.53 7.98 2.44
CA LEU A 52 3.68 8.83 3.26
C LEU A 52 3.47 10.23 2.67
N ASP A 53 4.51 10.80 2.07
CA ASP A 53 4.50 12.17 1.56
C ASP A 53 3.94 12.28 0.14
N CYS A 54 3.88 11.17 -0.62
CA CYS A 54 3.38 11.25 -2.00
C CYS A 54 1.89 11.68 -2.04
N PRO A 55 1.46 12.46 -3.03
CA PRO A 55 0.07 12.92 -3.09
C PRO A 55 -0.93 11.77 -3.27
N LEU A 56 -0.49 10.66 -3.84
CA LEU A 56 -1.30 9.48 -4.14
C LEU A 56 -0.38 8.26 -4.18
N VAL A 57 -0.73 7.21 -3.44
CA VAL A 57 -0.09 5.90 -3.63
C VAL A 57 -0.77 5.24 -4.80
N THR A 58 -0.08 5.09 -5.92
CA THR A 58 -0.66 4.45 -7.10
C THR A 58 -0.79 2.94 -6.91
N THR A 59 -1.59 2.28 -7.73
CA THR A 59 -1.70 0.81 -7.73
C THR A 59 -0.34 0.13 -7.97
N ASN A 60 0.52 0.71 -8.81
CA ASN A 60 1.86 0.19 -9.03
C ASN A 60 2.79 0.43 -7.83
N ALA A 61 2.68 1.57 -7.15
CA ALA A 61 3.40 1.81 -5.90
C ALA A 61 2.95 0.85 -4.78
N LEU A 62 1.65 0.51 -4.70
CA LEU A 62 1.14 -0.50 -3.77
C LEU A 62 1.75 -1.88 -4.02
N LYS A 63 1.97 -2.28 -5.28
CA LYS A 63 2.68 -3.53 -5.60
C LYS A 63 4.13 -3.52 -5.14
N ILE A 64 4.80 -2.36 -5.18
CA ILE A 64 6.18 -2.24 -4.66
C ILE A 64 6.18 -2.27 -3.13
N LEU A 65 5.19 -1.65 -2.48
CA LEU A 65 4.99 -1.78 -1.03
C LEU A 65 4.74 -3.23 -0.63
N GLU A 66 3.91 -3.97 -1.37
CA GLU A 66 3.69 -5.40 -1.16
C GLU A 66 5.02 -6.17 -1.23
N LYS A 67 5.85 -5.92 -2.25
CA LYS A 67 7.19 -6.52 -2.33
C LYS A 67 8.04 -6.19 -1.11
N ALA A 68 8.00 -4.94 -0.62
CA ALA A 68 8.74 -4.53 0.57
C ALA A 68 8.24 -5.25 1.85
N CYS A 69 6.93 -5.49 1.98
CA CYS A 69 6.38 -6.31 3.08
C CYS A 69 6.84 -7.77 3.00
N LEU A 70 7.23 -8.25 1.82
CA LEU A 70 7.69 -9.62 1.57
C LEU A 70 9.20 -9.73 1.44
N ASP A 71 9.95 -8.65 1.53
CA ASP A 71 11.40 -8.64 1.42
C ASP A 71 12.04 -9.03 2.76
N GLU A 72 13.17 -9.73 2.74
CA GLU A 72 13.82 -10.23 3.97
C GLU A 72 14.34 -9.10 4.87
N VAL A 73 14.74 -7.97 4.29
CA VAL A 73 15.28 -6.81 5.02
C VAL A 73 14.17 -5.81 5.31
N TYR A 74 13.30 -5.55 4.34
CA TYR A 74 12.26 -4.53 4.44
C TYR A 74 10.99 -5.02 5.14
N CYS A 75 10.75 -6.33 5.35
CA CYS A 75 9.48 -6.89 5.83
C CYS A 75 8.82 -6.08 6.94
N ALA A 76 9.48 -5.97 8.10
CA ALA A 76 8.94 -5.27 9.26
C ALA A 76 8.62 -3.80 8.94
N PHE A 77 9.51 -3.13 8.21
CA PHE A 77 9.37 -1.72 7.87
C PHE A 77 8.30 -1.47 6.80
N GLY A 78 8.15 -2.39 5.84
CA GLY A 78 7.08 -2.39 4.85
C GLY A 78 5.72 -2.50 5.54
N ILE A 79 5.59 -3.40 6.51
CA ILE A 79 4.37 -3.56 7.30
C ILE A 79 4.10 -2.32 8.17
N THR A 80 5.11 -1.73 8.81
CA THR A 80 4.97 -0.44 9.52
C THR A 80 4.50 0.67 8.58
N THR A 81 5.03 0.73 7.36
CA THR A 81 4.62 1.72 6.35
C THR A 81 3.16 1.50 5.94
N LEU A 82 2.75 0.26 5.69
CA LEU A 82 1.37 -0.09 5.40
C LEU A 82 0.43 0.33 6.53
N ARG A 83 0.81 0.05 7.78
CA ARG A 83 0.07 0.50 8.97
C ARG A 83 -0.12 2.01 8.96
N GLU A 84 0.95 2.79 8.77
CA GLU A 84 0.84 4.24 8.79
C GLU A 84 0.01 4.81 7.64
N LEU A 85 0.08 4.20 6.46
CA LEU A 85 -0.80 4.53 5.34
C LEU A 85 -2.27 4.27 5.69
N LEU A 86 -2.60 3.16 6.37
CA LEU A 86 -3.97 2.85 6.81
C LEU A 86 -4.53 3.90 7.77
N LEU A 87 -3.68 4.42 8.66
CA LEU A 87 -4.04 5.44 9.64
C LEU A 87 -4.21 6.82 9.02
N THR A 88 -3.42 7.15 7.99
CA THR A 88 -3.33 8.52 7.45
C THR A 88 -4.10 8.73 6.14
N ARG A 89 -4.32 7.68 5.33
CA ARG A 89 -4.93 7.80 3.98
C ARG A 89 -6.36 7.28 3.91
N ASN A 90 -7.30 8.00 4.53
CA ASN A 90 -8.71 7.63 4.59
C ASN A 90 -9.34 7.29 3.22
N ARG A 91 -8.96 8.01 2.15
CA ARG A 91 -9.52 7.80 0.79
C ARG A 91 -9.04 6.52 0.11
N GLN A 92 -7.85 6.03 0.47
CA GLN A 92 -7.24 4.84 -0.11
C GLN A 92 -7.28 3.65 0.84
N ARG A 93 -7.95 3.78 1.99
CA ARG A 93 -7.92 2.79 3.06
C ARG A 93 -8.47 1.44 2.60
N GLY A 94 -9.47 1.40 1.73
CA GLY A 94 -9.99 0.14 1.19
C GLY A 94 -8.89 -0.72 0.55
N GLU A 95 -8.15 -0.16 -0.42
CA GLU A 95 -7.05 -0.85 -1.11
C GLU A 95 -5.92 -1.26 -0.14
N LEU A 96 -5.66 -0.44 0.88
CA LEU A 96 -4.66 -0.75 1.90
C LEU A 96 -5.11 -1.85 2.86
N VAL A 97 -6.40 -1.91 3.20
CA VAL A 97 -7.00 -2.98 4.00
C VAL A 97 -6.96 -4.28 3.22
N ASP A 98 -7.30 -4.23 1.92
CA ASP A 98 -7.18 -5.39 1.04
C ASP A 98 -5.75 -5.94 1.03
N LEU A 99 -4.75 -5.08 0.89
CA LEU A 99 -3.34 -5.48 0.95
C LEU A 99 -2.97 -6.11 2.30
N LEU A 100 -3.35 -5.49 3.42
CA LEU A 100 -3.06 -6.05 4.76
C LEU A 100 -3.68 -7.43 4.95
N PHE A 101 -4.96 -7.59 4.57
CA PHE A 101 -5.65 -8.88 4.68
C PHE A 101 -5.03 -9.93 3.77
N LYS A 102 -4.66 -9.57 2.54
CA LYS A 102 -3.94 -10.45 1.63
C LYS A 102 -2.64 -10.97 2.26
N LEU A 103 -1.88 -10.10 2.94
CA LEU A 103 -0.62 -10.48 3.59
C LEU A 103 -0.83 -11.36 4.85
N CYS A 104 -1.96 -11.26 5.54
CA CYS A 104 -2.30 -12.16 6.65
C CYS A 104 -2.39 -13.64 6.24
N PHE A 105 -2.60 -13.94 4.96
CA PHE A 105 -2.65 -15.31 4.44
C PHE A 105 -1.33 -15.78 3.83
N HIS A 106 -0.26 -14.98 3.91
CA HIS A 106 1.05 -15.36 3.40
C HIS A 106 1.60 -16.60 4.12
N GLU A 107 2.32 -17.47 3.42
CA GLU A 107 2.87 -18.72 3.97
C GLU A 107 3.93 -18.49 5.05
N ARG A 108 4.85 -17.53 4.83
CA ARG A 108 5.88 -17.13 5.79
C ARG A 108 5.26 -16.66 7.12
N ALA A 109 5.54 -17.42 8.19
CA ALA A 109 5.00 -17.19 9.52
C ALA A 109 5.32 -15.79 10.07
N GLU A 110 6.52 -15.26 9.79
CA GLU A 110 6.93 -13.93 10.23
C GLU A 110 6.05 -12.82 9.65
N VAL A 111 5.83 -12.83 8.33
CA VAL A 111 4.95 -11.86 7.64
C VAL A 111 3.54 -11.94 8.23
N LYS A 112 3.00 -13.16 8.32
CA LYS A 112 1.68 -13.40 8.88
C LYS A 112 1.55 -12.85 10.29
N GLN A 113 2.52 -13.11 11.15
CA GLN A 113 2.51 -12.65 12.53
C GLN A 113 2.51 -11.12 12.61
N LEU A 114 3.40 -10.45 11.86
CA LEU A 114 3.48 -8.99 11.82
C LEU A 114 2.19 -8.35 11.28
N CYS A 115 1.58 -8.92 10.23
CA CYS A 115 0.31 -8.45 9.69
C CYS A 115 -0.85 -8.66 10.66
N VAL A 116 -0.92 -9.81 11.33
CA VAL A 116 -1.96 -10.11 12.33
C VAL A 116 -1.84 -9.20 13.54
N ASP A 117 -0.63 -8.93 14.04
CA ASP A 117 -0.43 -8.03 15.17
C ASP A 117 -0.76 -6.58 14.78
N THR A 118 -0.38 -6.15 13.58
CA THR A 118 -0.82 -4.87 13.01
C THR A 118 -2.35 -4.80 12.94
N LEU A 119 -3.01 -5.85 12.46
CA LEU A 119 -4.47 -5.92 12.37
C LEU A 119 -5.13 -5.83 13.76
N LYS A 120 -4.62 -6.54 14.77
CA LYS A 120 -5.11 -6.45 16.16
C LYS A 120 -5.00 -5.04 16.70
N GLU A 121 -3.86 -4.39 16.45
CA GLU A 121 -3.65 -3.00 16.84
C GLU A 121 -4.70 -2.08 16.17
N LEU A 122 -4.89 -2.21 14.86
CA LEU A 122 -5.90 -1.44 14.13
C LEU A 122 -7.33 -1.74 14.64
N CYS A 123 -7.62 -2.99 15.02
CA CYS A 123 -8.88 -3.38 15.65
C CYS A 123 -9.09 -2.75 17.03
N SER A 124 -8.05 -2.26 17.71
CA SER A 124 -8.22 -1.48 18.96
C SER A 124 -8.72 -0.06 18.69
N LEU A 125 -8.57 0.44 17.46
CA LEU A 125 -8.93 1.80 17.06
C LEU A 125 -10.37 1.85 16.55
N LYS A 126 -11.27 2.47 17.32
CA LYS A 126 -12.71 2.54 17.01
C LYS A 126 -13.04 3.03 15.59
N TYR A 127 -12.28 3.99 15.06
CA TYR A 127 -12.53 4.52 13.72
C TYR A 127 -12.15 3.56 12.58
N MET A 128 -11.31 2.55 12.85
CA MET A 128 -10.95 1.50 11.88
C MET A 128 -11.99 0.38 11.84
N HIS A 129 -12.80 0.22 12.90
CA HIS A 129 -13.73 -0.92 13.06
C HIS A 129 -14.64 -1.11 11.86
N ARG A 130 -15.16 -0.03 11.27
CA ARG A 130 -16.07 -0.13 10.13
C ARG A 130 -15.38 -0.78 8.92
N ASP A 131 -14.21 -0.27 8.55
CA ASP A 131 -13.48 -0.72 7.37
C ASP A 131 -13.00 -2.17 7.54
N LEU A 132 -12.46 -2.49 8.72
CA LEU A 132 -11.99 -3.84 9.05
C LEU A 132 -13.15 -4.84 9.14
N ARG A 133 -14.28 -4.47 9.76
CA ARG A 133 -15.47 -5.32 9.85
C ARG A 133 -16.05 -5.61 8.47
N PHE A 134 -16.11 -4.60 7.60
CA PHE A 134 -16.60 -4.79 6.24
C PHE A 134 -15.74 -5.83 5.51
N LYS A 135 -14.41 -5.70 5.59
CA LYS A 135 -13.49 -6.68 5.00
C LYS A 135 -13.64 -8.08 5.61
N LEU A 136 -13.75 -8.19 6.94
CA LEU A 136 -13.95 -9.47 7.61
C LEU A 136 -15.24 -10.17 7.16
N ILE A 137 -16.35 -9.43 7.05
CA ILE A 137 -17.61 -9.99 6.57
C ILE A 137 -17.48 -10.47 5.12
N GLU A 138 -16.81 -9.70 4.25
CA GLU A 138 -16.51 -10.11 2.89
C GLU A 138 -15.72 -11.43 2.86
N GLN A 139 -14.64 -11.54 3.65
CA GLN A 139 -13.84 -12.77 3.75
C GLN A 139 -14.63 -13.96 4.32
N LEU A 140 -15.49 -13.74 5.31
CA LEU A 140 -16.37 -14.79 5.85
C LEU A 140 -17.35 -15.30 4.81
N ASN A 141 -17.91 -14.41 3.99
CA ASN A 141 -18.79 -14.79 2.89
C ASN A 141 -18.03 -15.58 1.82
N GLU A 142 -16.79 -15.19 1.51
CA GLU A 142 -15.93 -15.93 0.59
C GLU A 142 -15.66 -17.36 1.05
N CYS A 143 -15.54 -17.61 2.36
CA CYS A 143 -15.41 -18.96 2.92
C CYS A 143 -16.64 -19.85 2.67
N THR A 144 -17.77 -19.29 2.25
CA THR A 144 -18.99 -20.05 1.88
C THR A 144 -19.01 -20.42 0.40
N LEU A 145 -18.07 -19.93 -0.40
CA LEU A 145 -17.97 -20.24 -1.83
C LEU A 145 -17.50 -21.69 -2.04
N PRO A 146 -17.93 -22.33 -3.14
CA PRO A 146 -17.56 -23.72 -3.44
C PRO A 146 -16.06 -23.91 -3.72
N THR A 147 -15.37 -22.84 -4.10
CA THR A 147 -13.92 -22.83 -4.32
C THR A 147 -13.29 -21.66 -3.58
N PRO A 148 -12.14 -21.88 -2.90
CA PRO A 148 -11.47 -20.81 -2.18
C PRO A 148 -11.01 -19.71 -3.15
N PRO A 149 -11.18 -18.42 -2.79
CA PRO A 149 -10.67 -17.32 -3.60
C PRO A 149 -9.15 -17.36 -3.78
N PRO A 150 -8.61 -16.76 -4.86
CA PRO A 150 -7.18 -16.74 -5.13
C PRO A 150 -6.33 -16.23 -3.97
N HIS A 151 -6.72 -15.17 -3.25
CA HIS A 151 -5.91 -14.61 -2.17
C HIS A 151 -5.80 -15.50 -0.92
N PHE A 152 -6.59 -16.57 -0.81
CA PHE A 152 -6.40 -17.62 0.20
C PHE A 152 -5.35 -18.65 -0.21
N VAL A 153 -5.04 -18.75 -1.50
CA VAL A 153 -4.22 -19.84 -2.07
C VAL A 153 -3.04 -19.34 -2.91
N SER A 154 -2.92 -18.03 -3.18
CA SER A 154 -2.00 -17.45 -4.17
C SER A 154 -0.54 -17.36 -3.73
N TYR A 155 -0.18 -17.92 -2.57
CA TYR A 155 1.18 -17.87 -2.03
C TYR A 155 1.87 -19.24 -2.00
N ASN A 156 1.38 -20.20 -2.79
CA ASN A 156 2.03 -21.48 -3.05
C ASN A 156 3.15 -21.36 -4.09
#